data_AF-A0A2H6DJ53-F1
#
_entry.id   AF-A0A2H6DJ53-F1
#
_cell.length_a   1.000
_cell.length_b   1.000
_cell.length_c   1.000
_cell.angle_alpha   90.00
_cell.angle_beta   90.00
_cell.angle_gamma   90.00
#
_symmetry.space_group_name_H-M   'P 1'
#
loop_
_entity.id
_entity.type
_entity.pdbx_description
1 polymer ?
#
loop_
_entity_poly.entity_id
_entity_poly.type
_entity_poly.pdbx_seq_one_letter_code
_entity_poly.pdbx_strand_id
1 'polypeptide(L)'
;MDNKKQYFYVLLCKDNSFYGGYTTDLTRRLKEHNEGTGAKYTHPKSRRPLNIIHAEIFDTRSQATQAEAFFKSLSRMEKENYLRLHQDKNIWHKMD
;
A
#
# COMPACT_ATOMS: atom_id res chain seq x y z
N MET A 1 -13.64 -18.82 -12.35
CA MET A 1 -13.85 -17.81 -11.29
C MET A 1 -12.48 -17.32 -10.90
N ASP A 2 -12.01 -16.24 -11.51
CA ASP A 2 -10.68 -15.70 -11.23
C ASP A 2 -10.62 -15.22 -9.78
N ASN A 3 -9.97 -16.00 -8.92
CA ASN A 3 -9.63 -15.60 -7.55
C ASN A 3 -8.52 -14.54 -7.63
N LYS A 4 -8.89 -13.33 -8.07
CA LYS A 4 -7.95 -12.21 -8.14
C LYS A 4 -7.52 -11.89 -6.72
N LYS A 5 -6.23 -12.06 -6.46
CA LYS A 5 -5.58 -11.69 -5.19
C LYS A 5 -5.89 -10.22 -4.88
N GLN A 6 -6.31 -9.94 -3.66
CA GLN A 6 -6.71 -8.61 -3.22
C GLN A 6 -5.61 -8.09 -2.31
N TYR A 7 -4.97 -6.99 -2.69
CA TYR A 7 -3.85 -6.45 -1.94
C TYR A 7 -4.23 -5.16 -1.25
N PHE A 8 -3.87 -5.07 0.02
CA PHE A 8 -3.65 -3.79 0.70
C PHE A 8 -2.15 -3.49 0.62
N TYR A 9 -1.80 -2.24 0.33
CA TYR A 9 -0.40 -1.79 0.31
C TYR A 9 -0.23 -0.44 0.98
N VAL A 10 0.98 -0.20 1.45
CA VAL A 10 1.43 1.07 2.01
C VAL A 10 2.62 1.58 1.22
N LEU A 11 2.48 2.80 0.69
CA LEU A 11 3.57 3.56 0.10
C LEU A 11 4.19 4.49 1.14
N LEU A 12 5.51 4.62 1.09
CA LEU A 12 6.25 5.71 1.72
C LEU A 12 6.48 6.81 0.68
N CYS A 13 5.92 8.00 0.94
CA CYS A 13 6.14 9.19 0.14
C CYS A 13 7.46 9.88 0.52
N LYS A 14 8.02 10.68 -0.39
CA LYS A 14 9.25 11.45 -0.15
C LYS A 14 9.15 12.42 1.05
N ASP A 15 7.97 12.93 1.36
CA ASP A 15 7.70 13.76 2.55
C ASP A 15 7.56 12.95 3.84
N ASN A 16 8.00 11.69 3.82
CA ASN A 16 7.91 10.71 4.90
C ASN A 16 6.49 10.32 5.29
N SER A 17 5.45 10.76 4.57
CA SER A 17 4.06 10.34 4.82
C SER A 17 3.77 8.93 4.32
N PHE A 18 2.78 8.29 4.95
CA PHE A 18 2.30 6.97 4.53
C PHE A 18 1.00 7.09 3.75
N TYR A 19 0.92 6.38 2.63
CA TYR A 19 -0.29 6.26 1.83
C TYR A 19 -0.74 4.80 1.79
N GLY A 20 -1.91 4.51 2.38
CA GLY A 20 -2.56 3.21 2.28
C GLY A 20 -3.50 3.15 1.08
N GLY A 21 -3.44 2.07 0.31
CA GLY A 21 -4.34 1.82 -0.82
C GLY A 21 -4.57 0.35 -1.07
N TYR A 22 -5.55 0.06 -1.91
CA TYR A 22 -5.85 -1.29 -2.39
C TYR A 22 -5.59 -1.43 -3.91
N THR A 23 -5.17 -2.63 -4.32
CA THR A 23 -5.04 -3.02 -5.73
C THR A 23 -5.17 -4.53 -5.88
N THR A 24 -5.41 -5.01 -7.10
CA THR A 24 -5.26 -6.44 -7.46
C THR A 24 -3.91 -6.72 -8.12
N ASP A 25 -3.10 -5.68 -8.34
CA ASP A 25 -1.80 -5.75 -9.01
C ASP A 25 -0.86 -4.68 -8.42
N LEU A 26 0.10 -5.10 -7.60
CA LEU A 26 1.04 -4.21 -6.89
C LEU A 26 2.04 -3.57 -7.85
N THR A 27 2.62 -4.36 -8.75
CA THR A 27 3.66 -3.91 -9.70
C THR A 27 3.11 -2.86 -10.66
N ARG A 28 1.95 -3.15 -11.27
CA ARG A 28 1.27 -2.19 -12.14
C ARG A 28 0.95 -0.90 -11.39
N ARG A 29 0.46 -1.02 -10.15
CA ARG A 29 0.06 0.15 -9.35
C ARG A 29 1.25 1.01 -8.94
N LEU A 30 2.35 0.40 -8.52
CA LEU A 30 3.60 1.11 -8.21
C LEU A 30 4.13 1.87 -9.44
N LYS A 31 4.09 1.22 -10.61
CA LYS A 31 4.48 1.83 -11.88
C LYS A 31 3.60 3.04 -12.21
N GLU A 32 2.27 2.91 -12.15
CA GLU A 32 1.33 4.03 -12.35
C GLU A 32 1.59 5.21 -11.41
N HIS A 33 1.87 4.94 -10.13
CA HIS A 33 2.18 5.98 -9.15
C HIS A 33 3.50 6.71 -9.46
N ASN A 34 4.54 5.97 -9.85
CA ASN A 34 5.84 6.56 -10.21
C ASN A 34 5.78 7.32 -11.56
N GLU A 35 4.99 6.84 -12.53
CA GLU A 35 4.73 7.51 -13.80
C GLU A 35 3.83 8.76 -13.63
N GLY A 36 3.01 8.80 -12.58
CA GLY A 36 2.13 9.94 -12.29
C GLY A 36 0.76 9.86 -12.93
N THR A 37 0.37 8.67 -13.36
CA THR A 37 -0.96 8.33 -13.89
C THR A 37 -1.85 7.69 -12.81
N GLY A 38 -1.33 7.54 -11.59
CA GLY A 38 -2.03 6.99 -10.41
C GLY A 38 -3.07 7.93 -9.77
N ALA A 39 -3.32 7.77 -8.47
CA ALA A 39 -4.34 8.55 -7.76
C ALA A 39 -3.99 10.05 -7.63
N LYS A 40 -4.99 10.95 -7.71
CA LYS A 40 -4.86 12.44 -7.59
C LYS A 40 -3.91 12.88 -6.47
N TYR A 41 -3.90 12.15 -5.35
CA TYR A 41 -3.07 12.41 -4.16
C TYR A 41 -1.56 12.19 -4.35
N THR A 42 -1.14 11.37 -5.31
CA THR A 42 0.27 11.02 -5.60
C THR A 42 0.83 11.67 -6.87
N HIS A 43 0.04 12.51 -7.56
CA HIS A 43 0.49 13.22 -8.77
C HIS A 43 1.68 14.16 -8.56
N PRO A 44 1.88 14.86 -7.43
CA PRO A 44 3.02 15.78 -7.30
C PRO A 44 4.35 15.03 -7.46
N LYS A 45 5.16 15.43 -8.44
CA LYS A 45 6.53 14.89 -8.65
C LYS A 45 7.40 15.03 -7.38
N SER A 46 7.09 16.01 -6.53
CA SER A 46 7.75 16.23 -5.23
C SER A 46 7.57 15.10 -4.23
N ARG A 47 6.60 14.19 -4.43
CA ARG A 47 6.34 13.04 -3.53
C ARG A 47 6.91 11.72 -4.06
N ARG A 48 7.57 11.74 -5.22
CA ARG A 48 8.20 10.58 -5.86
C ARG A 48 9.72 10.60 -5.61
N PRO A 49 10.40 9.44 -5.56
CA PRO A 49 9.87 8.09 -5.76
C PRO A 49 8.98 7.64 -4.60
N LEU A 50 7.95 6.87 -4.93
CA LEU A 50 7.09 6.20 -3.98
C LEU A 50 7.58 4.75 -3.87
N ASN A 51 7.87 4.30 -2.66
CA ASN A 51 8.29 2.91 -2.41
C ASN A 51 7.15 2.18 -1.69
N ILE A 52 6.79 0.98 -2.15
CA ILE A 52 5.98 0.07 -1.33
C ILE A 52 6.87 -0.38 -0.17
N ILE A 53 6.42 -0.13 1.04
CA ILE A 53 7.09 -0.58 2.27
C ILE A 53 6.34 -1.73 2.94
N HIS A 54 5.08 -1.95 2.54
CA HIS A 54 4.24 -3.01 3.07
C HIS A 54 3.18 -3.42 2.06
N ALA A 55 2.94 -4.73 1.93
CA ALA A 55 1.80 -5.26 1.21
C ALA A 55 1.27 -6.53 1.89
N GLU A 56 -0.04 -6.66 1.98
CA GLU A 56 -0.76 -7.83 2.50
C GLU A 56 -1.75 -8.35 1.46
N ILE A 57 -1.89 -9.67 1.42
CA ILE A 57 -2.84 -10.36 0.53
C ILE A 57 -4.07 -10.81 1.30
N PHE A 58 -5.23 -10.68 0.67
CA PHE A 58 -6.52 -11.10 1.18
C PHE A 58 -7.29 -11.86 0.09
N ASP A 59 -8.17 -12.76 0.54
CA ASP A 59 -9.05 -13.55 -0.34
C ASP A 59 -10.18 -12.70 -0.94
N THR A 60 -10.63 -11.67 -0.21
CA THR A 60 -11.76 -10.84 -0.63
C THR A 60 -11.44 -9.36 -0.66
N ARG A 61 -12.10 -8.65 -1.58
CA ARG A 61 -11.99 -7.18 -1.68
C ARG A 61 -12.39 -6.51 -0.37
N SER A 62 -13.44 -7.04 0.28
CA SER A 62 -13.94 -6.50 1.56
C SER A 62 -12.85 -6.50 2.62
N GLN A 63 -12.13 -7.61 2.79
CA GLN A 63 -11.02 -7.71 3.76
C GLN A 63 -9.90 -6.72 3.44
N ALA A 64 -9.46 -6.63 2.17
CA ALA A 64 -8.43 -5.68 1.77
C ALA A 64 -8.84 -4.22 2.03
N THR A 65 -10.10 -3.87 1.73
CA THR A 65 -10.61 -2.51 1.97
C THR A 65 -10.82 -2.20 3.46
N GLN A 66 -11.15 -3.21 4.28
CA GLN A 66 -11.23 -3.05 5.73
C GLN A 66 -9.85 -2.81 6.34
N ALA A 67 -8.82 -3.55 5.90
CA ALA A 67 -7.44 -3.30 6.30
C ALA A 67 -6.97 -1.90 5.89
N GLU A 68 -7.30 -1.47 4.67
CA GLU A 68 -7.02 -0.11 4.20
C GLU A 68 -7.70 0.97 5.07
N ALA A 69 -9.00 0.82 5.35
CA ALA A 69 -9.76 1.78 6.15
C ALA A 69 -9.23 1.85 7.59
N PHE A 70 -8.95 0.68 8.19
CA PHE A 70 -8.33 0.59 9.51
C PHE A 70 -7.00 1.34 9.52
N PHE A 71 -6.07 1.01 8.62
CA PHE A 71 -4.78 1.68 8.53
C PHE A 71 -4.90 3.20 8.32
N LYS A 72 -5.85 3.66 7.49
CA LYS A 72 -6.08 5.09 7.26
C LYS A 72 -6.52 5.84 8.52
N SER A 73 -7.33 5.20 9.37
CA SER A 73 -7.83 5.78 10.63
C SER A 73 -6.75 5.93 11.71
N LEU A 74 -5.65 5.19 11.61
CA LEU A 74 -4.55 5.23 12.58
C LEU A 74 -3.78 6.56 12.56
N SER A 75 -3.31 6.97 13.74
CA SER A 75 -2.32 8.05 13.88
C SER A 75 -0.98 7.66 13.25
N ARG A 76 -0.05 8.61 13.15
CA ARG A 76 1.29 8.34 12.60
C ARG A 76 2.00 7.22 13.38
N MET A 77 2.04 7.34 14.70
CA MET A 77 2.72 6.38 15.57
C MET A 77 2.08 4.98 15.48
N GLU A 78 0.75 4.93 15.41
CA GLU A 78 0.03 3.65 15.25
C GLU A 78 0.29 3.01 13.89
N LYS A 79 0.43 3.80 12.81
CA LYS A 79 0.84 3.27 11.50
C LYS A 79 2.23 2.64 11.56
N GLU A 80 3.17 3.29 12.23
CA GLU A 80 4.53 2.76 12.39
C GLU A 80 4.52 1.46 13.20
N ASN A 81 3.75 1.42 14.28
CA ASN A 81 3.59 0.19 15.06
C ASN A 81 2.88 -0.92 14.27
N TYR A 82 1.85 -0.57 13.49
CA TYR A 82 1.16 -1.51 12.61
C TYR A 82 2.14 -2.17 11.64
N LEU A 83 2.94 -1.37 10.93
CA LEU A 83 3.95 -1.85 9.98
C LEU A 83 4.98 -2.77 10.65
N ARG A 84 5.42 -2.42 11.87
CA ARG A 84 6.36 -3.24 12.65
C ARG A 84 5.74 -4.59 13.05
N LEU A 85 4.51 -4.58 13.55
CA LEU A 85 3.82 -5.79 14.01
C LEU A 85 3.37 -6.71 12.87
N HIS A 86 3.13 -6.14 11.68
CA HIS A 86 2.66 -6.88 10.51
C HIS A 86 3.79 -7.26 9.53
N GLN A 87 5.05 -7.13 9.95
CA GLN A 87 6.21 -7.41 9.09
C GLN A 87 6.21 -8.84 8.52
N ASP A 88 5.75 -9.84 9.28
CA ASP A 88 5.63 -11.22 8.79
C ASP A 88 4.61 -11.36 7.64
N LYS A 89 3.55 -10.54 7.65
CA LYS A 89 2.53 -10.57 6.61
C LYS A 89 2.92 -9.77 5.37
N ASN A 90 4.02 -9.03 5.45
CA ASN A 90 4.52 -8.23 4.35
C ASN A 90 5.07 -9.11 3.23
N ILE A 91 4.34 -9.18 2.12
CA ILE A 91 4.74 -10.00 0.97
C ILE A 91 5.70 -9.24 0.04
N TRP A 92 5.82 -7.92 0.15
CA TRP A 92 6.61 -7.13 -0.79
C TRP A 92 8.11 -7.42 -0.67
N HIS A 93 8.62 -7.59 0.55
CA HIS A 93 10.03 -7.96 0.80
C HIS A 93 10.31 -9.46 0.65
N LYS A 94 9.27 -10.28 0.42
CA LYS A 94 9.40 -11.73 0.17
C LYS A 94 9.37 -12.05 -1.34
N MET A 95 9.33 -11.03 -2.20
CA MET A 95 9.31 -11.16 -3.67
C MET A 95 10.69 -10.95 -4.32
N ASP A 96 11.77 -10.96 -3.53
CA ASP A 96 13.17 -10.99 -4.00
C ASP A 96 13.64 -12.44 -4.25
#